data_AF-A0A520KEF3-F1
#
_entry.id   AF-A0A520KEF3-F1
#
_cell.length_a   1.000
_cell.length_b   1.000
_cell.length_c   1.000
_cell.angle_alpha   90.00
_cell.angle_beta   90.00
_cell.angle_gamma   90.00
#
_symmetry.space_group_name_H-M   'P 1'
#
loop_
_entity.id
_entity.type
_entity.pdbx_description
1 polymer ?
#
loop_
_entity_poly.entity_id
_entity_poly.type
_entity_poly.pdbx_seq_one_letter_code
_entity_poly.pdbx_strand_id
1 'polypeptide(L)'
;MDKKYSIRVISESKIVEVDFGSFVSLDLIEEILNQLREYIAEGYQIKLIGYISREYNYIKAFTLALSLFGKEDRIIFENKAKFSKAERKLKKEQMQELRRRGYNAKKISEELGVPLKTIYRWLKEDK
;
A
#
# COMPACT_ATOMS: atom_id res chain seq x y z
N MET A 1 -8.80 -21.97 9.19
CA MET A 1 -9.09 -20.56 8.90
C MET A 1 -7.78 -19.90 8.55
N ASP A 2 -7.50 -19.69 7.27
CA ASP A 2 -6.29 -18.98 6.84
C ASP A 2 -6.34 -17.55 7.38
N LYS A 3 -5.35 -17.16 8.18
CA LYS A 3 -5.27 -15.79 8.70
C LYS A 3 -5.10 -14.84 7.51
N LYS A 4 -5.96 -13.83 7.43
CA LYS A 4 -5.98 -12.81 6.35
C LYS A 4 -4.75 -11.88 6.36
N TYR A 5 -3.89 -12.02 7.37
CA TYR A 5 -2.72 -11.20 7.60
C TYR A 5 -1.62 -11.99 8.33
N SER A 6 -0.37 -11.52 8.24
CA SER A 6 0.76 -12.03 9.00
C SER A 6 1.35 -10.92 9.88
N ILE A 7 1.74 -11.27 11.10
CA ILE A 7 2.41 -10.36 12.04
C ILE A 7 3.88 -10.76 12.14
N ARG A 8 4.77 -9.77 12.07
CA ARG A 8 6.20 -9.92 12.34
C ARG A 8 6.63 -8.86 13.35
N VAL A 9 7.24 -9.30 14.45
CA VAL A 9 7.80 -8.40 15.48
C VAL A 9 9.29 -8.26 15.24
N ILE A 10 9.77 -7.02 15.16
CA ILE A 10 11.17 -6.63 15.02
C ILE A 10 11.55 -5.88 16.29
N SER A 11 12.03 -6.61 17.27
CA SER A 11 12.26 -6.09 18.63
C SER A 11 13.38 -5.05 18.67
N GLU A 12 14.40 -5.19 17.82
CA GLU A 12 15.59 -4.32 17.79
C GLU A 12 15.24 -2.88 17.43
N SER A 13 14.25 -2.69 16.55
CA SER A 13 13.76 -1.39 16.09
C SER A 13 12.44 -0.98 16.74
N LYS A 14 11.89 -1.81 17.64
CA LYS A 14 10.54 -1.66 18.20
C LYS A 14 9.47 -1.48 17.11
N ILE A 15 9.50 -2.31 16.07
CA ILE A 15 8.53 -2.29 14.98
C ILE A 15 7.72 -3.58 14.98
N VAL A 16 6.40 -3.47 14.82
CA VAL A 16 5.52 -4.60 14.50
C VAL A 16 4.99 -4.41 13.10
N GLU A 17 5.37 -5.28 12.17
CA GLU A 17 4.85 -5.28 10.81
C GLU A 17 3.62 -6.19 10.72
N VAL A 18 2.54 -5.66 10.15
CA VAL A 18 1.32 -6.39 9.85
C VAL A 18 1.12 -6.35 8.35
N ASP A 19 1.33 -7.47 7.70
CA ASP A 19 1.12 -7.60 6.25
C ASP A 19 -0.28 -8.15 5.97
N PHE A 20 -1.08 -7.35 5.28
CA PHE A 20 -2.36 -7.73 4.72
C PHE A 20 -2.15 -8.27 3.30
N GLY A 21 -2.49 -9.54 3.09
CA GLY A 21 -2.42 -10.17 1.77
C GLY A 21 -3.46 -9.63 0.78
N SER A 22 -4.47 -8.91 1.25
CA SER A 22 -5.61 -8.43 0.46
C SER A 22 -6.06 -7.03 0.90
N PHE A 23 -7.26 -6.62 0.49
CA PHE A 23 -7.85 -5.33 0.85
C PHE A 23 -8.10 -5.23 2.36
N VAL A 24 -7.81 -4.06 2.94
CA VAL A 24 -7.89 -3.83 4.38
C VAL A 24 -9.20 -3.11 4.73
N SER A 25 -10.02 -3.72 5.61
CA SER A 25 -11.22 -3.10 6.18
C SER A 25 -10.92 -2.46 7.54
N LEU A 26 -11.78 -1.51 7.97
CA LEU A 26 -11.66 -0.85 9.27
C LEU A 26 -11.78 -1.84 10.43
N ASP A 27 -12.77 -2.74 10.39
CA ASP A 27 -12.99 -3.74 11.44
C ASP A 27 -11.74 -4.60 11.68
N LEU A 28 -11.05 -4.95 10.60
CA LEU A 28 -9.82 -5.74 10.68
C LEU A 28 -8.66 -4.93 11.27
N ILE A 29 -8.56 -3.63 10.95
CA ILE A 29 -7.58 -2.73 11.57
C ILE A 29 -7.86 -2.62 13.07
N GLU A 30 -9.10 -2.41 13.47
CA GLU A 30 -9.49 -2.29 14.87
C GLU A 30 -9.18 -3.57 15.66
N GLU A 31 -9.53 -4.74 15.12
CA GLU A 31 -9.20 -6.04 15.72
C GLU A 31 -7.69 -6.16 15.97
N ILE A 32 -6.87 -5.85 14.97
CA ILE A 32 -5.42 -5.97 15.03
C ILE A 32 -4.81 -4.96 16.00
N LEU A 33 -5.24 -3.70 15.98
CA LEU A 33 -4.73 -2.68 16.90
C LEU A 33 -5.09 -3.02 18.36
N ASN A 34 -6.25 -3.61 18.60
CA ASN A 34 -6.60 -4.13 19.92
C ASN A 34 -5.72 -5.32 20.34
N GLN A 35 -5.42 -6.25 19.41
CA GLN A 35 -4.47 -7.34 19.66
C GLN A 35 -3.05 -6.84 19.97
N LEU A 36 -2.64 -5.72 19.36
CA LEU A 36 -1.29 -5.15 19.51
C LEU A 36 -1.19 -4.04 20.57
N ARG A 37 -2.21 -3.90 21.43
CA ARG A 37 -2.29 -2.83 22.43
C ARG A 37 -1.07 -2.78 23.35
N GLU A 38 -0.57 -3.93 23.80
CA GLU A 38 0.60 -4.01 24.69
C GLU A 38 1.86 -3.48 24.02
N TYR A 39 2.12 -3.88 22.77
CA TYR A 39 3.22 -3.35 21.98
C TYR A 39 3.13 -1.83 21.80
N ILE A 40 1.93 -1.30 21.53
CA ILE A 40 1.71 0.15 21.43
C ILE A 40 2.06 0.85 22.75
N ALA A 41 1.64 0.28 23.88
CA ALA A 41 1.93 0.82 25.22
C ALA A 41 3.42 0.79 25.56
N GLU A 42 4.15 -0.25 25.14
CA GLU A 42 5.61 -0.38 25.26
C GLU A 42 6.40 0.49 24.28
N GLY A 43 5.68 1.22 23.45
CA GLY A 43 6.22 2.20 22.53
C GLY A 43 6.72 1.61 21.22
N TYR A 44 6.20 0.47 20.78
CA TYR A 44 6.40 -0.01 19.42
C TYR A 44 5.67 0.85 18.40
N GLN A 45 6.21 0.87 17.19
CA GLN A 45 5.55 1.39 16.00
C GLN A 45 4.87 0.23 15.27
N ILE A 46 3.59 0.41 14.92
CA ILE A 46 2.80 -0.58 14.20
C ILE A 46 2.76 -0.19 12.73
N LYS A 47 3.32 -1.04 11.87
CA LYS A 47 3.38 -0.82 10.43
C LYS A 47 2.37 -1.71 9.73
N LEU A 48 1.29 -1.11 9.23
CA LEU A 48 0.20 -1.77 8.52
C LEU A 48 0.48 -1.73 7.02
N ILE A 49 0.83 -2.87 6.43
CA ILE A 49 1.30 -3.01 5.04
C ILE A 49 0.23 -3.72 4.21
N GLY A 50 -0.34 -3.07 3.20
CA GLY A 50 -1.41 -3.70 2.41
C GLY A 50 -1.93 -2.88 1.25
N TYR A 51 -3.02 -3.34 0.63
CA TYR A 51 -3.74 -2.55 -0.37
C TYR A 51 -4.72 -1.60 0.33
N ILE A 52 -4.20 -0.48 0.83
CA ILE A 52 -4.94 0.49 1.64
C ILE A 52 -5.37 1.67 0.76
N SER A 53 -6.67 1.93 0.61
CA SER A 53 -7.10 3.13 -0.10
C SER A 53 -6.78 4.39 0.72
N ARG A 54 -6.02 5.33 0.15
CA ARG A 54 -5.72 6.64 0.78
C ARG A 54 -6.96 7.56 0.91
N GLU A 55 -8.07 7.19 0.27
CA GLU A 55 -9.30 7.99 0.24
C GLU A 55 -10.19 7.79 1.46
N TYR A 56 -9.82 6.90 2.38
CA TYR A 56 -10.60 6.70 3.58
C TYR A 56 -10.46 7.89 4.54
N ASN A 57 -11.53 8.69 4.64
CA ASN A 57 -11.64 9.78 5.61
C ASN A 57 -11.34 9.32 7.04
N TYR A 58 -11.60 8.05 7.38
CA TYR A 58 -11.27 7.49 8.69
C TYR A 58 -9.75 7.44 8.93
N ILE A 59 -8.92 7.09 7.92
CA ILE A 59 -7.45 7.05 8.10
C ILE A 59 -6.96 8.46 8.36
N LYS A 60 -7.46 9.44 7.60
CA LYS A 60 -7.12 10.85 7.81
C LYS A 60 -7.53 11.33 9.20
N ALA A 61 -8.76 11.03 9.63
CA ALA A 61 -9.26 11.38 10.96
C ALA A 61 -8.45 10.71 12.07
N PHE A 62 -8.08 9.44 11.89
CA PHE A 62 -7.27 8.68 12.83
C PHE A 62 -5.84 9.21 12.93
N THR A 63 -5.17 9.46 11.80
CA THR A 63 -3.85 10.09 11.77
C THR A 63 -3.88 11.48 12.41
N LEU A 64 -4.92 12.27 12.13
CA LEU A 64 -5.12 13.57 12.78
C LEU A 64 -5.30 13.42 14.30
N ALA A 65 -6.09 12.46 14.76
CA ALA A 65 -6.25 12.21 16.20
C ALA A 65 -4.90 11.87 16.84
N LEU A 66 -4.10 10.99 16.23
CA LEU A 66 -2.76 10.67 16.73
C LEU A 66 -1.83 11.89 16.74
N SER A 67 -1.92 12.77 15.74
CA SER A 67 -1.11 14.00 15.70
C SER A 67 -1.43 14.97 16.82
N LEU A 68 -2.70 15.09 17.20
CA LEU A 68 -3.10 15.95 18.33
C LEU A 68 -2.46 15.52 19.66
N PHE A 69 -2.04 14.26 19.80
CA PHE A 69 -1.37 13.74 21.00
C PHE A 69 0.12 13.48 20.81
N GLY A 70 0.73 13.94 19.69
CA GLY A 70 2.15 13.70 19.40
C GLY A 70 2.51 12.22 19.23
N LYS A 71 1.58 11.42 18.68
CA LYS A 71 1.70 9.97 18.46
C LYS A 71 1.64 9.60 16.98
N GLU A 72 2.02 10.53 16.12
CA GLU A 72 1.91 10.50 14.65
C GLU A 72 2.61 9.29 14.04
N ASP A 73 3.71 8.86 14.65
CA ASP A 73 4.60 7.82 14.19
C ASP A 73 4.25 6.43 14.74
N ARG A 74 3.24 6.33 15.61
CA ARG A 74 2.89 5.06 16.28
C ARG A 74 2.23 4.08 15.34
N ILE A 75 1.50 4.56 14.34
CA ILE A 75 0.81 3.71 13.37
C ILE A 75 1.10 4.23 11.97
N ILE A 76 1.78 3.39 11.18
CA ILE A 76 2.25 3.70 9.84
C ILE A 76 1.47 2.86 8.85
N PHE A 77 0.87 3.51 7.85
CA PHE A 77 0.18 2.82 6.75
C PHE A 77 1.08 2.77 5.51
N GLU A 78 1.46 1.58 5.08
CA GLU A 78 2.24 1.37 3.85
C GLU A 78 1.38 0.70 2.78
N ASN A 79 1.21 1.38 1.65
CA ASN A 79 0.43 0.84 0.54
C ASN A 79 1.32 0.04 -0.41
N LYS A 80 0.96 -1.23 -0.66
CA LYS A 80 1.62 -2.09 -1.66
C LYS A 80 1.44 -1.59 -3.09
N ALA A 81 0.39 -0.83 -3.37
CA ALA A 81 0.16 -0.26 -4.69
C ALA A 81 1.15 0.89 -4.97
N LYS A 82 2.11 0.63 -5.88
CA LYS A 82 3.10 1.63 -6.33
C LYS A 82 2.47 2.85 -7.03
N PHE A 83 1.29 2.68 -7.62
CA PHE A 83 0.60 3.72 -8.39
C PHE A 83 -0.87 3.80 -7.98
N SER A 84 -1.39 5.00 -7.82
CA SER A 84 -2.82 5.26 -7.63
C SER A 84 -3.65 4.80 -8.85
N LYS A 85 -4.97 4.74 -8.71
CA LYS A 85 -5.86 4.43 -9.84
C LYS A 85 -5.74 5.47 -10.96
N ALA A 86 -5.64 6.76 -10.61
CA ALA A 86 -5.46 7.85 -11.55
C ALA A 86 -4.12 7.77 -12.29
N GLU A 87 -3.02 7.55 -11.56
CA GLU A 87 -1.69 7.39 -12.18
C GLU A 87 -1.62 6.15 -13.07
N ARG A 88 -2.27 5.04 -12.68
CA ARG A 88 -2.35 3.85 -13.54
C ARG A 88 -3.08 4.14 -14.84
N LYS A 89 -4.16 4.92 -14.80
CA LYS A 89 -4.90 5.34 -16.01
C LYS A 89 -4.00 6.18 -16.92
N LEU A 90 -3.36 7.22 -16.38
CA LEU A 90 -2.45 8.09 -17.13
C LEU A 90 -1.29 7.30 -17.74
N LYS A 91 -0.64 6.42 -16.97
CA LYS A 91 0.45 5.59 -17.46
C LYS A 91 0.01 4.60 -18.55
N LYS A 92 -1.24 4.12 -18.49
CA LYS A 92 -1.79 3.27 -19.55
C LYS A 92 -2.01 4.06 -20.85
N GLU A 93 -2.51 5.29 -20.75
CA GLU A 93 -2.65 6.20 -21.91
C GLU A 93 -1.27 6.55 -22.52
N GLN A 94 -0.28 6.86 -21.69
CA GLN A 94 1.11 7.11 -22.12
C GLN A 94 1.73 5.87 -22.78
N MET A 95 1.45 4.68 -22.25
CA MET A 95 1.91 3.41 -22.83
C MET A 95 1.36 3.21 -24.25
N GLN A 96 0.07 3.48 -24.47
CA GLN A 96 -0.56 3.39 -25.79
C GLN A 96 0.10 4.34 -26.79
N GLU A 97 0.40 5.57 -26.37
CA GLU A 97 1.08 6.56 -27.20
C GLU A 97 2.51 6.11 -27.57
N LEU A 98 3.30 5.64 -26.60
CA LEU A 98 4.63 5.10 -26.88
C LEU A 98 4.58 3.88 -27.80
N ARG A 99 3.55 3.04 -27.65
CA ARG A 99 3.35 1.89 -28.53
C ARG A 99 3.07 2.31 -29.97
N ARG A 100 2.22 3.33 -30.19
CA ARG A 100 1.96 3.91 -31.53
C ARG A 100 3.22 4.50 -32.16
N ARG A 101 4.13 5.05 -31.35
CA ARG A 101 5.46 5.52 -31.78
C ARG A 101 6.46 4.40 -32.08
N GLY A 102 6.06 3.13 -31.96
CA GLY A 102 6.89 1.96 -32.29
C GLY A 102 7.80 1.47 -31.17
N TYR A 103 7.64 1.97 -29.93
CA TYR A 103 8.45 1.52 -28.81
C TYR A 103 8.09 0.06 -28.43
N ASN A 104 9.11 -0.72 -28.07
CA ASN A 104 8.91 -2.08 -27.57
C ASN A 104 8.58 -2.08 -26.06
N ALA A 105 8.04 -3.20 -25.57
CA ALA A 105 7.57 -3.30 -24.19
C ALA A 105 8.66 -3.01 -23.14
N LYS A 106 9.92 -3.33 -23.43
CA LYS A 106 11.06 -3.07 -22.53
C LYS A 106 11.31 -1.58 -22.39
N LYS A 107 11.42 -0.85 -23.51
CA LYS A 107 11.61 0.61 -23.49
C LYS A 107 10.44 1.33 -22.81
N ILE A 108 9.20 0.89 -23.06
CA ILE A 108 8.00 1.44 -22.41
C ILE A 108 8.06 1.23 -20.88
N SER A 109 8.49 0.04 -20.44
CA SER A 109 8.61 -0.29 -19.01
C SER A 109 9.61 0.62 -18.30
N GLU A 110 10.77 0.84 -18.93
CA GLU A 110 11.83 1.73 -18.45
C GLU A 110 11.32 3.19 -18.39
N GLU A 111 10.76 3.70 -19.49
CA GLU A 111 10.28 5.08 -19.61
C GLU A 111 9.19 5.42 -18.58
N LEU A 112 8.26 4.49 -18.34
CA LEU A 112 7.13 4.74 -17.45
C LEU A 112 7.40 4.30 -16.00
N GLY A 113 8.52 3.62 -15.72
CA GLY A 113 8.84 3.03 -14.42
C GLY A 113 7.84 1.95 -13.97
N VAL A 114 7.12 1.36 -14.93
CA VAL A 114 6.07 0.35 -14.72
C VAL A 114 6.67 -1.04 -14.95
N PRO A 115 6.42 -2.04 -14.08
CA PRO A 115 6.96 -3.38 -14.26
C PRO A 115 6.61 -3.98 -15.64
N LEU A 116 7.58 -4.65 -16.26
CA LEU A 116 7.45 -5.21 -17.62
C LEU A 116 6.23 -6.14 -17.76
N LYS A 117 5.98 -6.97 -16.73
CA LYS A 117 4.78 -7.84 -16.66
C LYS A 117 3.48 -7.03 -16.78
N THR A 118 3.42 -5.85 -16.15
CA THR A 118 2.25 -4.97 -16.19
C THR A 118 2.07 -4.36 -17.58
N ILE A 119 3.16 -3.97 -18.26
CA ILE A 119 3.12 -3.49 -19.65
C ILE A 119 2.55 -4.57 -20.59
N TYR A 120 3.06 -5.81 -20.52
CA TYR A 120 2.53 -6.90 -21.33
C TYR A 120 1.04 -7.16 -21.09
N ARG A 121 0.60 -7.10 -19.83
CA ARG A 121 -0.82 -7.23 -19.50
C ARG A 121 -1.65 -6.13 -20.15
N TRP A 122 -1.23 -4.86 -20.04
CA TRP A 122 -1.95 -3.75 -20.65
C TRP A 122 -1.98 -3.83 -22.18
N LEU A 123 -0.88 -4.24 -22.83
CA LEU A 123 -0.83 -4.43 -24.29
C LEU A 123 -1.78 -5.54 -24.76
N LYS A 124 -2.05 -6.55 -23.93
CA LYS A 124 -3.03 -7.60 -24.24
C LYS A 124 -4.48 -7.09 -24.17
N GLU A 125 -4.75 -6.16 -23.25
CA GLU A 125 -6.06 -5.52 -23.08
C GLU A 125 -6.36 -4.44 -24.14
N ASP A 126 -5.34 -3.98 -24.87
CA ASP A 126 -5.44 -2.94 -25.91
C ASP A 126 -5.75 -3.50 -27.32
N LYS A 127 -6.02 -4.81 -27.40
CA LYS A 127 -6.42 -5.50 -28.64
C LYS A 127 -7.91 -5.43 -28.88
#